data_AF-A0A371D4K0-F1
#
_entry.id   AF-A0A371D4K0-F1
#
_cell.length_a   1.000
_cell.length_b   1.000
_cell.length_c   1.000
_cell.angle_alpha   90.00
_cell.angle_beta   90.00
_cell.angle_gamma   90.00
#
_symmetry.space_group_name_H-M   'P 1'
#
loop_
_entity.id
_entity.type
_entity.pdbx_description
1 polymer ?
#
loop_
_entity_poly.entity_id
_entity_poly.type
_entity_poly.pdbx_seq_one_letter_code
_entity_poly.pdbx_strand_id
1 'polypeptide(L)'
;LLLKHGAIVSGSVALRYFLPRAVWEPNDLDIYVPEAQYDEFHDLHPTDFNDPIHAPDASNDSVSGDSNSSDLPSSHAGIREVRKFYTPSDRRVDVISVPSNNPVDALKHFWSPLVANFLRPDMAACGSPRTTLDGIGILK
;
A
#
# COMPACT_ATOMS: atom_id res chain seq x y z
N LEU A 1 -7.53 -14.46 3.85
CA LEU A 1 -7.75 -13.19 3.14
C LEU A 1 -6.62 -12.91 2.14
N LEU A 2 -5.41 -12.50 2.58
CA LEU A 2 -4.31 -12.13 1.68
C LEU A 2 -3.95 -13.21 0.64
N LEU A 3 -3.75 -14.46 1.09
CA LEU A 3 -3.39 -15.58 0.20
C LEU A 3 -4.47 -15.86 -0.87
N LYS A 4 -5.75 -15.75 -0.50
CA LYS A 4 -6.89 -16.01 -1.38
C LYS A 4 -6.93 -15.03 -2.55
N HIS A 5 -6.61 -13.77 -2.30
CA HIS A 5 -6.68 -12.69 -3.28
C HIS A 5 -5.31 -12.32 -3.89
N GLY A 6 -4.29 -13.12 -3.61
CA GLY A 6 -2.93 -12.85 -4.06
C GLY A 6 -2.35 -11.53 -3.54
N ALA A 7 -2.93 -10.94 -2.50
CA ALA A 7 -2.53 -9.66 -1.94
C ALA A 7 -1.25 -9.75 -1.10
N ILE A 8 -0.53 -8.63 -0.99
CA ILE A 8 0.71 -8.52 -0.23
C ILE A 8 0.64 -7.35 0.76
N VAL A 9 1.37 -7.46 1.86
CA VAL A 9 1.65 -6.33 2.76
C VAL A 9 3.02 -5.76 2.40
N SER A 10 3.15 -4.44 2.29
CA SER A 10 4.42 -3.77 1.97
C SER A 10 4.64 -2.55 2.88
N GLY A 11 5.53 -1.64 2.49
CA GLY A 11 5.74 -0.37 3.16
C GLY A 11 6.42 -0.52 4.52
N SER A 12 5.99 0.32 5.46
CA SER A 12 6.62 0.46 6.79
C SER A 12 6.53 -0.85 7.61
N VAL A 13 5.43 -1.58 7.52
CA VAL A 13 5.22 -2.87 8.20
C VAL A 13 6.19 -3.94 7.68
N ALA A 14 6.29 -4.09 6.35
CA ALA A 14 7.22 -5.04 5.76
C ALA A 14 8.68 -4.68 6.09
N LEU A 15 9.02 -3.39 6.06
CA LEU A 15 10.35 -2.93 6.46
C LEU A 15 10.65 -3.24 7.93
N ARG A 16 9.70 -2.99 8.84
CA ARG A 16 9.85 -3.29 10.28
C ARG A 16 10.14 -4.77 10.52
N TYR A 17 9.48 -5.66 9.78
CA TYR A 17 9.72 -7.11 9.84
C TYR A 17 11.18 -7.47 9.53
N PHE A 18 11.80 -6.82 8.53
CA PHE A 18 13.20 -7.05 8.17
C PHE A 18 14.20 -6.24 9.01
N LEU A 19 13.74 -5.27 9.79
CA LEU A 19 14.57 -4.43 10.67
C LEU A 19 14.23 -4.67 12.15
N PRO A 20 14.65 -5.80 12.75
CA PRO A 20 14.34 -6.11 14.15
C PRO A 20 14.95 -5.09 15.13
N ARG A 21 16.04 -4.42 14.75
CA ARG A 21 16.70 -3.38 15.54
C ARG A 21 16.06 -1.99 15.43
N ALA A 22 15.03 -1.82 14.59
CA ALA A 22 14.31 -0.55 14.53
C ALA A 22 13.66 -0.23 15.89
N VAL A 23 13.72 1.03 16.28
CA VAL A 23 13.10 1.56 17.51
C VAL A 23 11.79 2.31 17.23
N TRP A 24 11.43 2.41 15.96
CA TRP A 24 10.17 3.00 15.48
C TRP A 24 9.14 1.90 15.22
N GLU A 25 7.87 2.29 15.21
CA GLU A 25 6.75 1.41 14.89
C GLU A 25 5.99 1.94 13.64
N PRO A 26 5.47 1.04 12.78
CA PRO A 26 4.62 1.42 11.66
C PRO A 26 3.37 2.18 12.11
N ASN A 27 3.03 3.28 11.44
CA ASN A 27 1.81 4.06 11.74
C ASN A 27 0.57 3.51 11.01
N ASP A 28 0.80 2.81 9.91
CA ASP A 28 -0.19 2.31 8.96
C ASP A 28 0.13 0.88 8.52
N LEU A 29 -0.83 0.25 7.86
CA LEU A 29 -0.70 -1.03 7.19
C LEU A 29 -1.08 -0.88 5.71
N ASP A 30 -0.10 -1.04 4.82
CA ASP A 30 -0.33 -0.98 3.37
C ASP A 30 -0.57 -2.39 2.80
N ILE A 31 -1.75 -2.62 2.24
CA ILE A 31 -2.14 -3.88 1.58
C ILE A 31 -2.30 -3.63 0.08
N TYR A 32 -1.48 -4.27 -0.73
CA TYR A 32 -1.55 -4.18 -2.19
C TYR A 32 -2.31 -5.39 -2.74
N VAL A 33 -3.36 -5.13 -3.52
CA VAL A 33 -4.27 -6.13 -4.06
C VAL A 33 -4.26 -6.02 -5.60
N PRO A 34 -4.19 -7.15 -6.33
CA PRO A 34 -4.42 -7.15 -7.77
C PRO A 34 -5.78 -6.54 -8.10
N GLU A 35 -5.85 -5.70 -9.13
CA GLU A 35 -7.08 -5.05 -9.56
C GLU A 35 -8.24 -6.02 -9.77
N ALA A 36 -7.97 -7.18 -10.40
CA ALA A 36 -8.96 -8.22 -10.65
C ALA A 36 -9.54 -8.89 -9.38
N GLN A 37 -8.97 -8.59 -8.22
CA GLN A 37 -9.38 -9.12 -6.91
C GLN A 37 -9.84 -8.02 -5.95
N TYR A 38 -9.73 -6.75 -6.35
CA TYR A 38 -9.89 -5.61 -5.45
C TYR A 38 -11.31 -5.49 -4.91
N ASP A 39 -12.32 -5.60 -5.78
CA ASP A 39 -13.74 -5.51 -5.38
C ASP A 39 -14.13 -6.65 -4.43
N GLU A 40 -13.74 -7.90 -4.73
CA GLU A 40 -14.01 -9.03 -3.83
C GLU A 40 -13.27 -8.90 -2.50
N PHE A 41 -12.03 -8.41 -2.52
CA PHE A 41 -11.24 -8.16 -1.31
C PHE A 41 -11.91 -7.11 -0.42
N HIS A 42 -12.47 -6.07 -1.04
CA HIS A 42 -13.19 -5.00 -0.37
C HIS A 42 -14.49 -5.49 0.28
N ASP A 43 -15.28 -6.27 -0.44
CA ASP A 43 -16.60 -6.72 0.03
C ASP A 43 -16.51 -7.63 1.25
N LEU A 44 -15.32 -8.17 1.53
CA LEU A 44 -15.01 -8.94 2.73
C LEU A 44 -14.88 -8.10 4.01
N HIS A 45 -15.30 -6.82 3.98
CA HIS A 45 -15.43 -5.89 5.12
C HIS A 45 -15.24 -6.62 6.44
N PRO A 46 -14.01 -6.63 6.98
CA PRO A 46 -13.82 -7.16 8.31
C PRO A 46 -14.71 -6.30 9.19
N THR A 47 -15.69 -6.92 9.84
CA THR A 47 -16.69 -6.27 10.70
C THR A 47 -16.10 -5.41 11.82
N ASP A 48 -14.77 -5.44 11.93
CA ASP A 48 -13.95 -4.80 12.94
C ASP A 48 -13.32 -3.48 12.45
N PHE A 49 -13.43 -3.12 11.16
CA PHE A 49 -12.97 -1.82 10.67
C PHE A 49 -14.09 -0.78 10.74
N ASN A 50 -13.78 0.38 11.32
CA ASN A 50 -14.69 1.51 11.28
C ASN A 50 -14.57 2.18 9.90
N ASP A 51 -15.72 2.44 9.27
CA ASP A 51 -15.79 3.40 8.17
C ASP A 51 -15.24 4.75 8.65
N PRO A 52 -14.60 5.54 7.77
CA PRO A 52 -14.04 6.82 8.13
C PRO A 52 -15.15 7.82 8.47
N ILE A 53 -15.63 7.83 9.72
CA ILE A 53 -16.59 8.82 10.22
C ILE A 53 -15.90 10.20 10.41
N HIS A 54 -14.56 10.27 10.39
CA HIS A 54 -13.80 11.52 10.47
C HIS A 54 -12.49 11.48 9.66
N ALA A 55 -12.56 11.28 8.34
CA ALA A 55 -11.50 11.81 7.48
C ALA A 55 -11.77 13.31 7.28
N PRO A 56 -10.86 14.24 7.63
CA PRO A 56 -10.99 15.61 7.15
C PRO A 56 -10.98 15.55 5.61
N ASP A 57 -11.97 16.20 5.00
CA ASP A 57 -12.24 16.24 3.56
C ASP A 57 -11.00 15.95 2.72
N ALA A 58 -10.95 14.75 2.14
CA ALA A 58 -10.32 14.61 0.84
C ALA A 58 -11.21 15.43 -0.10
N SER A 59 -10.89 16.71 -0.23
CA SER A 59 -11.59 17.66 -1.07
C SER A 59 -11.92 17.03 -2.42
N ASN A 60 -13.22 17.07 -2.74
CA ASN A 60 -13.79 16.81 -4.05
C ASN A 60 -12.91 17.32 -5.19
N ASP A 61 -12.24 16.43 -5.91
CA ASP A 61 -11.87 16.64 -7.30
C ASP A 61 -12.77 15.76 -8.19
N SER A 62 -14.08 15.95 -8.04
CA SER A 62 -15.05 15.61 -9.08
C SER A 62 -15.17 16.81 -10.02
N VAL A 63 -14.21 16.97 -10.93
CA VAL A 63 -14.36 17.90 -12.06
C VAL A 63 -15.08 17.16 -13.19
N SER A 64 -16.41 17.33 -13.21
CA SER A 64 -17.18 17.20 -14.45
C SER A 64 -16.93 18.47 -15.26
N GLY A 65 -16.14 18.39 -16.34
CA GLY A 65 -15.89 19.54 -17.21
C GLY A 65 -14.91 19.26 -18.33
N ASP A 66 -15.40 19.42 -19.56
CA ASP A 66 -14.73 19.21 -20.84
C ASP A 66 -13.38 19.94 -21.04
N SER A 67 -12.57 19.35 -21.92
CA SER A 67 -11.60 19.98 -22.84
C SER A 67 -10.27 20.54 -22.28
N ASN A 68 -9.18 19.89 -22.72
CA ASN A 68 -7.82 20.43 -22.90
C ASN A 68 -7.18 21.19 -21.71
N SER A 69 -6.41 20.46 -20.89
CA SER A 69 -5.22 21.05 -20.26
C SER A 69 -4.16 19.99 -19.95
N SER A 70 -3.02 20.14 -20.64
CA SER A 70 -1.65 19.77 -20.27
C SER A 70 -1.42 18.52 -19.40
N ASP A 71 -0.84 17.51 -20.05
CA ASP A 71 -0.04 16.44 -19.45
C ASP A 71 0.94 16.99 -18.39
N LEU A 72 0.58 16.84 -17.12
CA LEU A 72 1.53 16.76 -16.03
C LEU A 72 1.63 15.27 -15.66
N PRO A 73 2.84 14.67 -15.61
CA PRO A 73 2.98 13.26 -15.28
C PRO A 73 2.62 13.07 -13.80
N SER A 74 1.40 12.63 -13.52
CA SER A 74 1.00 12.31 -12.15
C SER A 74 1.82 11.11 -11.68
N SER A 75 2.46 11.28 -10.53
CA SER A 75 3.50 10.43 -9.96
C SER A 75 2.96 9.12 -9.36
N HIS A 76 1.98 8.49 -10.01
CA HIS A 76 1.26 7.29 -9.51
C HIS A 76 1.32 6.12 -10.50
N ALA A 77 2.42 5.99 -11.24
CA ALA A 77 2.68 4.76 -11.98
C ALA A 77 2.65 3.58 -10.98
N GLY A 78 1.69 2.66 -11.10
CA GLY A 78 1.57 1.46 -10.27
C GLY A 78 0.47 1.44 -9.21
N ILE A 79 -0.34 2.51 -9.06
CA ILE A 79 -1.50 2.53 -8.15
C ILE A 79 -2.73 3.02 -8.91
N ARG A 80 -3.85 2.29 -8.82
CA ARG A 80 -5.13 2.69 -9.42
C ARG A 80 -6.06 3.36 -8.43
N GLU A 81 -6.16 2.81 -7.24
CA GLU A 81 -7.09 3.26 -6.20
C GLU A 81 -6.50 2.98 -4.82
N VAL A 82 -6.82 3.83 -3.85
CA VAL A 82 -6.50 3.62 -2.44
C VAL A 82 -7.76 3.85 -1.62
N ARG A 83 -8.13 2.87 -0.78
CA ARG A 83 -9.14 3.02 0.26
C ARG A 83 -8.51 2.95 1.63
N LYS A 84 -8.96 3.82 2.53
CA LYS A 84 -8.43 3.96 3.88
C LYS A 84 -9.45 3.44 4.88
N PHE A 85 -9.01 2.57 5.76
CA PHE A 85 -9.77 1.99 6.86
C PHE A 85 -9.08 2.30 8.19
N TYR A 86 -9.84 2.21 9.29
CA TYR A 86 -9.30 2.39 10.63
C TYR A 86 -9.73 1.24 11.53
N THR A 87 -8.75 0.64 12.22
CA THR A 87 -9.03 -0.32 13.30
C THR A 87 -9.78 0.37 14.44
N PRO A 88 -10.41 -0.38 15.38
CA PRO A 88 -11.03 0.21 16.56
C PRO A 88 -10.04 0.96 17.46
N SER A 89 -8.74 0.65 17.32
CA SER A 89 -7.62 1.32 18.00
C SER A 89 -7.04 2.51 17.22
N ASP A 90 -7.75 3.03 16.22
CA ASP A 90 -7.35 4.20 15.40
C ASP A 90 -6.05 4.00 14.59
N ARG A 91 -5.72 2.74 14.27
CA ARG A 91 -4.63 2.39 13.34
C ARG A 91 -5.13 2.39 11.90
N ARG A 92 -4.42 3.09 11.02
CA ARG A 92 -4.75 3.19 9.59
C ARG A 92 -4.40 1.90 8.84
N VAL A 93 -5.29 1.48 7.94
CA VAL A 93 -5.07 0.41 6.97
C VAL A 93 -5.40 0.94 5.60
N ASP A 94 -4.41 0.99 4.71
CA ASP A 94 -4.58 1.43 3.33
C ASP A 94 -4.64 0.20 2.43
N VAL A 95 -5.79 -0.01 1.77
CA VAL A 95 -5.97 -1.06 0.76
C VAL A 95 -5.81 -0.43 -0.61
N ILE A 96 -4.83 -0.93 -1.36
CA ILE A 96 -4.29 -0.30 -2.56
C ILE A 96 -4.52 -1.23 -3.74
N SER A 97 -5.29 -0.75 -4.73
CA SER A 97 -5.50 -1.44 -5.99
C SER A 97 -4.30 -1.24 -6.92
N VAL A 98 -3.70 -2.34 -7.36
CA VAL A 98 -2.59 -2.34 -8.31
C VAL A 98 -3.13 -2.68 -9.70
N PRO A 99 -2.88 -1.86 -10.74
CA PRO A 99 -3.37 -2.07 -12.11
C PRO A 99 -2.61 -3.20 -12.84
N SER A 100 -2.42 -4.34 -12.17
CA SER A 100 -1.83 -5.55 -12.71
C SER A 100 -2.32 -6.78 -11.95
N ASN A 101 -2.09 -7.96 -12.52
CA ASN A 101 -2.36 -9.24 -11.85
C ASN A 101 -1.29 -9.63 -10.82
N ASN A 102 -0.22 -8.82 -10.68
CA ASN A 102 0.87 -9.08 -9.76
C ASN A 102 1.10 -7.84 -8.88
N PRO A 103 0.68 -7.86 -7.60
CA PRO A 103 0.72 -6.66 -6.77
C PRO A 103 2.15 -6.21 -6.43
N VAL A 104 3.14 -7.08 -6.65
CA VAL A 104 4.58 -6.74 -6.53
C VAL A 104 4.99 -5.69 -7.56
N ASP A 105 4.25 -5.54 -8.67
CA ASP A 105 4.55 -4.52 -9.68
C ASP A 105 4.52 -3.10 -9.10
N ALA A 106 3.65 -2.83 -8.12
CA ALA A 106 3.60 -1.54 -7.44
C ALA A 106 4.93 -1.16 -6.77
N LEU A 107 5.70 -2.15 -6.29
CA LEU A 107 6.95 -1.92 -5.58
C LEU A 107 8.07 -1.39 -6.49
N LYS A 108 7.96 -1.61 -7.81
CA LYS A 108 8.91 -1.07 -8.79
C LYS A 108 8.95 0.45 -8.75
N HIS A 109 7.83 1.06 -8.38
CA HIS A 109 7.60 2.50 -8.36
C HIS A 109 7.95 3.14 -7.02
N PHE A 110 8.42 2.37 -6.04
CA PHE A 110 8.90 2.92 -4.78
C PHE A 110 10.18 3.74 -5.00
N TRP A 111 10.19 4.94 -4.42
CA TRP A 111 11.31 5.88 -4.40
C TRP A 111 12.53 5.35 -3.66
N SER A 112 12.39 4.34 -2.80
CA SER A 112 13.52 3.73 -2.10
C SER A 112 13.47 2.20 -2.17
N PRO A 113 14.58 1.53 -2.49
CA PRO A 113 14.66 0.07 -2.42
C PRO A 113 14.54 -0.45 -0.98
N LEU A 114 14.78 0.40 0.03
CA LEU A 114 14.63 0.04 1.45
C LEU A 114 13.20 -0.39 1.77
N VAL A 115 12.19 0.20 1.13
CA VAL A 115 10.77 -0.13 1.34
C VAL A 115 10.23 -1.14 0.32
N ALA A 116 11.03 -1.58 -0.65
CA ALA A 116 10.61 -2.55 -1.67
C ALA A 116 10.65 -4.00 -1.14
N ASN A 117 10.07 -4.21 0.04
CA ASN A 117 9.94 -5.49 0.70
C ASN A 117 8.46 -5.83 0.80
N PHE A 118 8.11 -7.11 0.80
CA PHE A 118 6.72 -7.48 1.02
C PHE A 118 6.58 -8.77 1.82
N LEU A 119 5.41 -8.90 2.44
CA LEU A 119 4.99 -10.06 3.20
C LEU A 119 3.75 -10.66 2.56
N ARG A 120 3.70 -11.99 2.59
CA ARG A 120 2.53 -12.82 2.36
C ARG A 120 2.39 -13.79 3.55
N PRO A 121 1.21 -14.39 3.75
CA PRO A 121 1.03 -15.39 4.80
C PRO A 121 2.02 -16.57 4.74
N ASP A 122 2.56 -16.87 3.55
CA ASP A 122 3.45 -18.00 3.26
C ASP A 122 4.90 -17.60 2.94
N MET A 123 5.23 -16.29 2.90
CA MET A 123 6.54 -15.83 2.45
C MET A 123 6.83 -14.40 2.91
N ALA A 124 8.12 -14.11 3.17
CA ALA A 124 8.63 -12.75 3.29
C ALA A 124 9.72 -12.54 2.24
N ALA A 125 9.64 -11.44 1.48
CA ALA A 125 10.60 -11.10 0.43
C ALA A 125 11.23 -9.74 0.68
N CYS A 126 12.56 -9.69 0.66
CA CYS A 126 13.32 -8.45 0.80
C CYS A 126 14.00 -8.10 -0.53
N GLY A 127 13.60 -6.98 -1.14
CA GLY A 127 14.08 -6.58 -2.46
C GLY A 127 15.53 -6.10 -2.47
N SER A 128 16.05 -5.66 -1.32
CA SER A 128 17.46 -5.24 -1.18
C SER A 128 18.02 -5.64 0.18
N PRO A 129 18.38 -6.92 0.38
CA PRO A 129 18.76 -7.44 1.70
C PRO A 129 19.95 -6.73 2.34
N ARG A 130 20.99 -6.40 1.56
CA ARG A 130 22.19 -5.74 2.10
C ARG A 130 21.85 -4.38 2.71
N THR A 131 21.28 -3.49 1.90
CA THR A 131 20.92 -2.14 2.35
C THR A 131 19.82 -2.19 3.42
N THR A 132 18.85 -3.09 3.29
CA THR A 132 17.75 -3.20 4.26
C THR A 132 18.25 -3.66 5.63
N LEU A 133 19.03 -4.73 5.71
CA LEU A 133 19.50 -5.27 6.99
C LEU A 133 20.54 -4.36 7.67
N ASP A 134 21.26 -3.56 6.87
CA ASP A 134 22.18 -2.52 7.34
C ASP A 134 21.46 -1.21 7.72
N GLY A 135 20.16 -1.09 7.46
CA GLY A 135 19.37 0.12 7.75
C GLY A 135 19.70 1.31 6.84
N ILE A 136 20.20 1.05 5.63
CA ILE A 136 20.62 2.05 4.66
C ILE A 136 19.48 2.32 3.66
N GLY A 137 18.96 3.55 3.66
CA GLY A 137 18.02 4.05 2.67
C GLY A 137 18.73 4.72 1.50
N ILE A 138 18.43 4.31 0.27
CA ILE A 138 18.84 5.01 -0.96
C ILE A 138 17.58 5.62 -1.57
N LEU A 139 17.64 6.85 -2.08
CA LEU A 139 16.53 7.46 -2.80
C LEU A 139 16.83 7.39 -4.31
N LYS A 140 15.82 7.02 -5.11
CA LYS A 140 15.86 7.02 -6.58
C LYS A 140 15.59 8.41 -7.13
#